data_AF-A0A950Z967-F1
#
_entry.id   AF-A0A950Z967-F1
#
_cell.length_a   1.000
_cell.length_b   1.000
_cell.length_c   1.000
_cell.angle_alpha   90.00
_cell.angle_beta   90.00
_cell.angle_gamma   90.00
#
_symmetry.space_group_name_H-M   'P 1'
#
loop_
_entity.id
_entity.type
_entity.pdbx_description
1 polymer ?
#
loop_
_entity_poly.entity_id
_entity_poly.type
_entity_poly.pdbx_seq_one_letter_code
_entity_poly.pdbx_strand_id
1 'polypeptide(L)'
;DHLRMQALMPGLCLHEVYTDLDELDSALSESLPLAFSSKLGFLTACPTNVGTGMRASGMLHLPALVLSEQINQIIQAVNKLSLAVRGLYGEGTEASGNFFQVSNQTTLGEKETDILERFEKVMNTIIEHEENARLKLLETRPQMLADQIGRAYGVLTNSYILNSREAMNLLSMLTLGVDLGFFPKLSRSLLDRLFIETQPSHIQSKHTRKLGAEERDELRAHLIREALVKLERPKIKHELLAPSEKTKNDKEAK
;
A
#
# COMPACT_ATOMS: atom_id res chain seq x y z
N ASP A 1 -7.84 -8.06 -24.14
CA ASP A 1 -6.74 -8.54 -25.01
C ASP A 1 -6.63 -10.05 -24.90
N HIS A 2 -6.05 -10.72 -25.91
CA HIS A 2 -5.88 -12.19 -25.88
C HIS A 2 -4.81 -12.64 -24.89
N LEU A 3 -3.73 -11.86 -24.76
CA LEU A 3 -2.62 -12.13 -23.86
C LEU A 3 -2.47 -10.97 -22.89
N ARG A 4 -2.29 -11.29 -21.60
CA ARG A 4 -1.88 -10.35 -20.57
C ARG A 4 -0.85 -11.04 -19.68
N MET A 5 0.40 -10.62 -19.79
CA MET A 5 1.47 -11.12 -18.95
C MET A 5 1.59 -10.25 -17.70
N GLN A 6 1.93 -10.87 -16.58
CA GLN A 6 2.08 -10.18 -15.30
C GLN A 6 3.19 -10.83 -14.48
N ALA A 7 4.17 -10.03 -14.09
CA ALA A 7 5.17 -10.35 -13.09
C ALA A 7 4.95 -9.47 -11.84
N LEU A 8 5.29 -10.01 -10.67
CA LEU A 8 5.09 -9.36 -9.37
C LEU A 8 6.30 -9.67 -8.47
N MET A 9 6.88 -8.63 -7.85
CA MET A 9 7.90 -8.78 -6.83
C MET A 9 7.61 -7.87 -5.62
N PRO A 10 8.05 -8.27 -4.41
CA PRO A 10 7.97 -7.41 -3.23
C PRO A 10 8.98 -6.26 -3.30
N GLY A 11 8.60 -5.09 -2.79
CA GLY A 11 9.47 -3.91 -2.81
C GLY A 11 9.47 -3.16 -4.14
N LEU A 12 10.42 -2.25 -4.32
CA LEU A 12 10.60 -1.47 -5.54
C LEU A 12 11.66 -2.15 -6.44
N CYS A 13 11.27 -3.24 -7.10
CA CYS A 13 12.14 -4.05 -7.97
C CYS A 13 11.66 -3.97 -9.43
N LEU A 14 11.45 -2.75 -9.94
CA LEU A 14 10.81 -2.54 -11.24
C LEU A 14 11.63 -3.07 -12.41
N HIS A 15 12.95 -2.91 -12.34
CA HIS A 15 13.86 -3.33 -13.39
C HIS A 15 13.98 -4.85 -13.47
N GLU A 16 14.04 -5.52 -12.31
CA GLU A 16 14.07 -6.98 -12.23
C GLU A 16 12.75 -7.58 -12.75
N VAL A 17 11.61 -7.05 -12.28
CA VAL A 17 10.28 -7.45 -12.76
C VAL A 17 10.12 -7.25 -14.27
N TYR A 18 10.62 -6.13 -14.79
CA TYR A 18 10.57 -5.85 -16.22
C TYR A 18 11.44 -6.81 -17.02
N THR A 19 12.68 -7.06 -16.57
CA THR A 19 13.62 -7.96 -17.26
C THR A 19 13.03 -9.37 -17.39
N ASP A 20 12.50 -9.92 -16.29
CA ASP A 20 11.84 -11.24 -16.31
C ASP A 20 10.65 -11.30 -17.29
N LEU A 21 9.89 -10.20 -17.38
CA LEU A 21 8.71 -10.13 -18.24
C LEU A 21 9.08 -9.93 -19.72
N ASP A 22 10.13 -9.16 -20.01
CA ASP A 22 10.64 -8.87 -21.35
C ASP A 22 11.31 -10.09 -21.98
N GLU A 23 12.03 -10.90 -21.18
CA GLU A 23 12.55 -12.20 -21.60
C GLU A 23 11.43 -13.15 -22.02
N LEU A 24 10.34 -13.19 -21.23
CA LEU A 24 9.16 -13.99 -21.55
C LEU A 24 8.43 -13.47 -22.80
N ASP A 25 8.23 -12.15 -22.93
CA ASP A 25 7.57 -11.54 -24.08
C ASP A 25 8.36 -11.81 -25.37
N SER A 26 9.69 -11.61 -25.32
CA SER A 26 10.59 -11.88 -26.44
C SER A 26 10.50 -13.33 -26.90
N ALA A 27 10.60 -14.30 -25.97
CA ALA A 27 10.51 -15.71 -26.29
C ALA A 27 9.14 -16.11 -26.87
N LEU A 28 8.05 -15.52 -26.37
CA LEU A 28 6.71 -15.77 -26.92
C LEU A 28 6.55 -15.20 -28.33
N SER A 29 7.10 -14.01 -28.58
CA SER A 29 6.98 -13.31 -29.87
C SER A 29 7.60 -14.08 -31.05
N GLU A 30 8.56 -14.98 -30.78
CA GLU A 30 9.17 -15.85 -31.79
C GLU A 30 8.18 -16.87 -32.38
N SER A 31 7.18 -17.28 -31.60
CA SER A 31 6.22 -18.34 -31.96
C SER A 31 4.77 -17.87 -32.04
N LEU A 32 4.46 -16.71 -31.46
CA LEU A 32 3.14 -16.12 -31.40
C LEU A 32 3.13 -14.77 -32.12
N PRO A 33 2.53 -14.67 -33.33
CA PRO A 33 2.42 -13.39 -34.02
C PRO A 33 1.51 -12.43 -33.24
N LEU A 34 2.10 -11.39 -32.67
CA LEU A 34 1.38 -10.33 -31.95
C LEU A 34 0.79 -9.31 -32.94
N ALA A 35 -0.43 -8.86 -32.67
CA ALA A 35 -1.09 -7.85 -33.49
C ALA A 35 -0.41 -6.48 -33.28
N PHE A 36 0.35 -6.03 -34.27
CA PHE A 36 1.16 -4.81 -34.18
C PHE A 36 0.95 -3.88 -35.37
N SER A 37 1.01 -2.58 -35.12
CA SER A 37 0.96 -1.52 -36.11
C SER A 37 2.18 -0.62 -35.97
N SER A 38 2.86 -0.32 -37.06
CA SER A 38 4.02 0.58 -37.07
C SER A 38 3.71 2.00 -36.58
N LYS A 39 2.43 2.41 -36.59
CA LYS A 39 1.97 3.71 -36.10
C LYS A 39 1.44 3.66 -34.66
N LEU A 40 0.80 2.55 -34.28
CA LEU A 40 0.05 2.45 -33.03
C LEU A 40 0.67 1.49 -31.99
N GLY A 41 1.73 0.78 -32.32
CA GLY A 41 2.30 -0.26 -31.46
C GLY A 41 1.42 -1.52 -31.40
N PHE A 42 1.42 -2.20 -30.25
CA PHE A 42 0.57 -3.35 -29.99
C PHE A 42 -0.91 -2.96 -30.00
N LEU A 43 -1.70 -3.71 -30.77
CA LEU A 43 -3.12 -3.48 -30.93
C LEU A 43 -3.90 -4.12 -29.78
N THR A 44 -4.82 -3.36 -29.22
CA THR A 44 -5.62 -3.72 -28.05
C THR A 44 -7.04 -3.19 -28.22
N ALA A 45 -8.01 -3.87 -27.60
CA ALA A 45 -9.38 -3.37 -27.50
C ALA A 45 -9.52 -2.24 -26.47
N CYS A 46 -8.55 -2.08 -25.56
CA CYS A 46 -8.59 -1.08 -24.50
C CYS A 46 -7.72 0.13 -24.88
N PRO A 47 -8.29 1.32 -25.13
CA PRO A 47 -7.52 2.48 -25.57
C PRO A 47 -6.39 2.91 -24.61
N THR A 48 -6.47 2.55 -23.32
CA THR A 48 -5.41 2.88 -22.34
C THR A 48 -4.16 2.03 -22.48
N ASN A 49 -4.19 0.95 -23.26
CA ASN A 49 -3.06 0.03 -23.45
C ASN A 49 -2.42 0.16 -24.84
N VAL A 50 -2.90 1.04 -25.72
CA VAL A 50 -2.35 1.15 -27.09
C VAL A 50 -0.91 1.67 -27.06
N GLY A 51 -0.05 1.18 -27.94
CA GLY A 51 1.38 1.50 -27.94
C GLY A 51 2.19 0.33 -27.39
N THR A 52 2.86 0.54 -26.26
CA THR A 52 3.68 -0.50 -25.59
C THR A 52 2.84 -1.62 -24.97
N GLY A 53 1.56 -1.38 -24.66
CA GLY A 53 0.77 -2.33 -23.86
C GLY A 53 1.20 -2.44 -22.39
N MET A 54 2.30 -1.78 -22.01
CA MET A 54 2.92 -1.92 -20.70
C MET A 54 2.17 -1.12 -19.63
N ARG A 55 1.92 -1.78 -18.50
CA ARG A 55 1.45 -1.13 -17.28
C ARG A 55 2.38 -1.42 -16.11
N ALA A 56 3.24 -0.47 -15.79
CA ALA A 56 4.01 -0.46 -14.56
C ALA A 56 3.12 0.03 -13.41
N SER A 57 3.16 -0.68 -12.27
CA SER A 57 2.44 -0.26 -11.08
C SER A 57 3.15 -0.66 -9.80
N GLY A 58 2.99 0.16 -8.77
CA GLY A 58 3.52 -0.06 -7.43
C GLY A 58 2.43 0.15 -6.40
N MET A 59 2.37 -0.73 -5.40
CA MET A 59 1.47 -0.58 -4.25
C MET A 59 2.26 -0.03 -3.06
N LEU A 60 1.84 1.14 -2.57
CA LEU A 60 2.48 1.83 -1.46
C LEU A 60 1.57 1.84 -0.23
N HIS A 61 2.17 1.69 0.94
CA HIS A 61 1.52 1.92 2.23
C HIS A 61 1.94 3.30 2.73
N LEU A 62 1.01 4.27 2.72
CA LEU A 62 1.28 5.70 2.98
C LEU A 62 0.56 6.24 4.22
N PRO A 63 0.65 5.58 5.38
CA PRO A 63 -0.10 5.98 6.57
C PRO A 63 0.33 7.34 7.13
N ALA A 64 1.61 7.71 7.07
CA ALA A 64 2.07 8.98 7.64
C ALA A 64 1.62 10.17 6.78
N LEU A 65 1.63 10.06 5.46
CA LEU A 65 1.07 11.07 4.56
C LEU A 65 -0.43 11.24 4.75
N VAL A 66 -1.16 10.17 5.08
CA VAL A 66 -2.59 10.27 5.43
C VAL A 66 -2.77 10.95 6.79
N LEU A 67 -2.04 10.53 7.83
CA LEU A 67 -2.13 11.10 9.18
C LEU A 67 -1.70 12.56 9.27
N SER A 68 -0.83 13.00 8.36
CA SER A 68 -0.39 14.40 8.24
C SER A 68 -1.22 15.22 7.25
N GLU A 69 -2.28 14.64 6.68
CA GLU A 69 -3.19 15.28 5.71
C GLU A 69 -2.49 15.74 4.40
N GLN A 70 -1.36 15.12 4.05
CA GLN A 70 -0.54 15.48 2.89
C GLN A 70 -0.85 14.65 1.63
N ILE A 71 -1.58 13.54 1.78
CA ILE A 71 -1.81 12.59 0.68
C ILE A 71 -2.46 13.21 -0.57
N ASN A 72 -3.39 14.17 -0.40
CA ASN A 72 -4.04 14.83 -1.54
C ASN A 72 -3.06 15.66 -2.37
N GLN A 73 -2.06 16.26 -1.73
CA GLN A 73 -1.02 17.03 -2.43
C GLN A 73 -0.13 16.10 -3.25
N ILE A 74 0.22 14.93 -2.70
CA ILE A 74 0.96 13.89 -3.41
C ILE A 74 0.17 13.39 -4.63
N ILE A 75 -1.12 13.06 -4.46
CA ILE A 75 -1.97 12.61 -5.58
C ILE A 75 -2.01 13.67 -6.71
N GLN A 76 -2.18 14.95 -6.36
CA GLN A 76 -2.20 16.02 -7.35
C GLN A 76 -0.85 16.18 -8.07
N ALA A 77 0.26 16.03 -7.36
CA ALA A 77 1.60 16.10 -7.95
C ALA A 77 1.83 14.93 -8.92
N VAL A 78 1.46 13.70 -8.52
CA VAL A 78 1.62 12.49 -9.34
C VAL A 78 0.75 12.55 -10.60
N ASN A 79 -0.48 13.03 -10.50
CA ASN A 79 -1.37 13.18 -11.67
C ASN A 79 -0.82 14.17 -12.70
N LYS A 80 -0.12 15.22 -12.28
CA LYS A 80 0.55 16.17 -13.21
C LYS A 80 1.70 15.53 -14.00
N LEU A 81 2.20 14.38 -13.54
CA LEU A 81 3.28 13.63 -14.18
C LEU A 81 2.76 12.47 -15.05
N SER A 82 1.48 12.48 -15.43
CA SER A 82 0.84 11.44 -16.25
C SER A 82 0.86 10.04 -15.61
N LEU A 83 0.83 10.00 -14.28
CA LEU A 83 0.65 8.80 -13.48
C LEU A 83 -0.71 8.85 -12.79
N ALA A 84 -1.33 7.70 -12.60
CA ALA A 84 -2.59 7.57 -11.88
C ALA A 84 -2.34 7.06 -10.46
N VAL A 85 -3.05 7.63 -9.48
CA VAL A 85 -3.11 7.11 -8.10
C VAL A 85 -4.53 6.64 -7.80
N ARG A 86 -4.66 5.46 -7.19
CA ARG A 86 -5.95 4.91 -6.73
C ARG A 86 -5.81 4.27 -5.35
N GLY A 87 -6.80 4.47 -4.49
CA GLY A 87 -6.88 3.77 -3.21
C GLY A 87 -7.21 2.29 -3.38
N LEU A 88 -6.67 1.44 -2.50
CA LEU A 88 -7.04 0.03 -2.44
C LEU A 88 -8.44 -0.14 -1.80
N TYR A 89 -9.33 -0.89 -2.45
CA TYR A 89 -10.69 -1.21 -1.96
C TYR A 89 -11.59 -0.01 -1.58
N GLY A 90 -11.38 1.17 -2.16
CA GLY A 90 -12.24 2.34 -1.98
C GLY A 90 -12.78 2.93 -3.28
N GLU A 91 -13.79 3.80 -3.18
CA GLU A 91 -14.29 4.61 -4.29
C GLU A 91 -13.60 5.98 -4.28
N GLY A 92 -13.15 6.45 -5.44
CA GLY A 92 -12.46 7.73 -5.56
C GLY A 92 -11.09 7.75 -4.85
N THR A 93 -10.92 8.65 -3.88
CA THR A 93 -9.67 8.85 -3.13
C THR A 93 -9.64 8.14 -1.78
N GLU A 94 -10.73 7.49 -1.34
CA GLU A 94 -10.70 6.64 -0.14
C GLU A 94 -9.76 5.45 -0.38
N ALA A 95 -8.80 5.26 0.53
CA ALA A 95 -7.83 4.17 0.47
C ALA A 95 -7.94 3.32 1.73
N SER A 96 -8.47 2.11 1.59
CA SER A 96 -8.59 1.19 2.71
C SER A 96 -7.22 0.79 3.22
N GLY A 97 -6.98 0.94 4.52
CA GLY A 97 -5.69 0.62 5.13
C GLY A 97 -4.53 1.48 4.64
N ASN A 98 -4.79 2.69 4.12
CA ASN A 98 -3.76 3.61 3.61
C ASN A 98 -2.89 3.02 2.48
N PHE A 99 -3.44 2.08 1.70
CA PHE A 99 -2.77 1.53 0.52
C PHE A 99 -3.18 2.28 -0.75
N PHE A 100 -2.17 2.69 -1.52
CA PHE A 100 -2.34 3.40 -2.78
C PHE A 100 -1.60 2.66 -3.88
N GLN A 101 -2.28 2.43 -5.00
CA GLN A 101 -1.66 1.95 -6.23
C GLN A 101 -1.33 3.16 -7.12
N VAL A 102 -0.07 3.24 -7.53
CA VAL A 102 0.39 4.20 -8.54
C VAL A 102 0.68 3.43 -9.83
N SER A 103 0.27 3.94 -10.99
CA SER A 103 0.58 3.32 -12.30
C SER A 103 0.74 4.35 -13.42
N ASN A 104 1.46 4.01 -14.50
CA ASN A 104 1.52 4.86 -15.69
C ASN A 104 0.15 4.99 -16.38
N GLN A 105 -0.10 6.14 -17.01
CA GLN A 105 -1.24 6.35 -17.91
C GLN A 105 -0.84 6.40 -19.37
N THR A 106 0.38 6.89 -19.66
CA THR A 106 0.92 6.95 -21.02
C THR A 106 1.51 5.60 -21.42
N THR A 107 1.10 5.13 -22.58
CA THR A 107 1.51 3.86 -23.20
C THR A 107 1.87 4.00 -24.68
N LEU A 108 1.42 5.07 -25.35
CA LEU A 108 1.72 5.35 -26.76
C LEU A 108 2.71 6.50 -26.90
N GLY A 109 3.69 6.34 -27.79
CA GLY A 109 4.64 7.39 -28.15
C GLY A 109 5.86 7.51 -27.22
N GLU A 110 6.04 6.55 -26.32
CA GLU A 110 7.17 6.47 -25.38
C GLU A 110 7.69 5.02 -25.35
N LYS A 111 8.97 4.85 -25.00
CA LYS A 111 9.55 3.53 -24.77
C LYS A 111 9.19 3.02 -23.37
N GLU A 112 9.10 1.70 -23.23
CA GLU A 112 8.92 1.00 -21.95
C GLU A 112 9.96 1.44 -20.92
N THR A 113 11.23 1.55 -21.34
CA THR A 113 12.34 2.01 -20.48
C THR A 113 12.12 3.42 -19.94
N ASP A 114 11.65 4.35 -20.78
CA ASP A 114 11.40 5.74 -20.39
C ASP A 114 10.23 5.83 -19.39
N ILE A 115 9.20 4.99 -19.60
CA ILE A 115 8.07 4.86 -18.68
C ILE A 115 8.56 4.35 -17.33
N LEU A 116 9.40 3.31 -17.30
CA LEU A 116 9.95 2.73 -16.06
C LEU A 116 10.81 3.73 -15.30
N GLU A 117 11.76 4.40 -15.97
CA GLU A 117 12.64 5.39 -15.32
C GLU A 117 11.84 6.54 -14.70
N ARG A 118 10.83 7.06 -15.43
CA ARG A 118 9.96 8.11 -14.90
C ARG A 118 9.12 7.59 -13.74
N PHE A 119 8.58 6.39 -13.85
CA PHE A 119 7.77 5.77 -12.80
C PHE A 119 8.60 5.56 -11.52
N GLU A 120 9.78 4.99 -11.62
CA GLU A 120 10.68 4.75 -10.50
C GLU A 120 11.11 6.05 -9.79
N LYS A 121 11.45 7.10 -10.55
CA LYS A 121 11.76 8.42 -9.99
C LYS A 121 10.63 8.94 -9.12
N VAL A 122 9.38 8.86 -9.61
CA VAL A 122 8.22 9.32 -8.85
C VAL A 122 7.96 8.43 -7.63
N MET A 123 8.11 7.11 -7.77
CA MET A 123 7.95 6.16 -6.65
C MET A 123 8.94 6.48 -5.52
N ASN A 124 10.21 6.70 -5.85
CA ASN A 124 11.24 7.08 -4.87
C ASN A 124 10.90 8.40 -4.17
N THR A 125 10.42 9.41 -4.90
CA THR A 125 9.97 10.67 -4.30
C THR A 125 8.80 10.47 -3.33
N ILE A 126 7.82 9.63 -3.67
CA ILE A 126 6.68 9.34 -2.77
C ILE A 126 7.18 8.61 -1.50
N ILE A 127 8.08 7.64 -1.66
CA ILE A 127 8.68 6.89 -0.55
C ILE A 127 9.41 7.86 0.40
N GLU A 128 10.25 8.74 -0.14
CA GLU A 128 10.96 9.76 0.65
C GLU A 128 10.00 10.69 1.41
N HIS A 129 8.90 11.10 0.77
CA HIS A 129 7.88 11.92 1.44
C HIS A 129 7.19 11.17 2.59
N GLU A 130 6.88 9.89 2.42
CA GLU A 130 6.30 9.06 3.49
C GLU A 130 7.28 8.85 4.65
N GLU A 131 8.55 8.56 4.36
CA GLU A 131 9.59 8.40 5.38
C GLU A 131 9.79 9.69 6.19
N ASN A 132 9.88 10.83 5.50
CA ASN A 132 9.97 12.14 6.14
C ASN A 132 8.72 12.46 6.99
N ALA A 133 7.52 12.10 6.52
CA ALA A 133 6.29 12.27 7.27
C ALA A 133 6.29 11.40 8.54
N ARG A 134 6.79 10.15 8.48
CA ARG A 134 6.94 9.26 9.65
C ARG A 134 7.86 9.89 10.71
N LEU A 135 9.03 10.34 10.29
CA LEU A 135 10.00 10.99 11.19
C LEU A 135 9.42 12.26 11.82
N LYS A 136 8.75 13.09 11.03
CA LYS A 136 8.11 14.31 11.51
C LYS A 136 6.98 14.02 12.51
N LEU A 137 6.19 12.97 12.30
CA LEU A 137 5.15 12.57 13.25
C LEU A 137 5.76 12.04 14.56
N LEU A 138 6.89 11.31 14.51
CA LEU A 138 7.63 10.90 15.70
C LEU A 138 8.15 12.09 16.49
N GLU A 139 8.63 13.14 15.84
CA GLU A 139 9.16 14.33 16.51
C GLU A 139 8.04 15.22 17.07
N THR A 140 7.00 15.47 16.27
CA THR A 140 6.00 16.51 16.57
C THR A 140 4.73 15.99 17.24
N ARG A 141 4.37 14.72 17.02
CA ARG A 141 3.13 14.09 17.53
C ARG A 141 3.34 12.65 18.04
N PRO A 142 4.39 12.37 18.85
CA PRO A 142 4.70 11.01 19.28
C PRO A 142 3.60 10.36 20.13
N GLN A 143 2.94 11.14 21.01
CA GLN A 143 1.84 10.64 21.84
C GLN A 143 0.62 10.21 21.02
N MET A 144 0.31 10.95 19.95
CA MET A 144 -0.78 10.58 19.03
C MET A 144 -0.45 9.29 18.29
N LEU A 145 0.79 9.12 17.80
CA LEU A 145 1.20 7.86 17.16
C LEU A 145 1.11 6.68 18.13
N ALA A 146 1.63 6.85 19.34
CA ALA A 146 1.59 5.84 20.40
C ALA A 146 0.16 5.42 20.76
N ASP A 147 -0.76 6.38 20.93
CA ASP A 147 -2.17 6.10 21.20
C ASP A 147 -2.84 5.36 20.05
N GLN A 148 -2.68 5.82 18.80
CA GLN A 148 -3.30 5.17 17.64
C GLN A 148 -2.79 3.75 17.41
N ILE A 149 -1.47 3.54 17.51
CA ILE A 149 -0.86 2.21 17.38
C ILE A 149 -1.26 1.31 18.55
N GLY A 150 -1.28 1.86 19.78
CA GLY A 150 -1.71 1.12 20.97
C GLY A 150 -3.18 0.69 20.92
N ARG A 151 -4.06 1.56 20.41
CA ARG A 151 -5.48 1.24 20.15
C ARG A 151 -5.62 0.19 19.08
N ALA A 152 -4.90 0.31 17.97
CA ALA A 152 -4.90 -0.71 16.92
C ALA A 152 -4.50 -2.08 17.45
N TYR A 153 -3.40 -2.14 18.19
CA TYR A 153 -2.98 -3.35 18.90
C TYR A 153 -4.09 -3.89 19.84
N GLY A 154 -4.65 -3.03 20.68
CA GLY A 154 -5.66 -3.42 21.68
C GLY A 154 -6.93 -3.99 21.03
N VAL A 155 -7.44 -3.33 19.98
CA VAL A 155 -8.62 -3.81 19.26
C VAL A 155 -8.32 -5.11 18.53
N LEU A 156 -7.24 -5.17 17.73
CA LEU A 156 -6.92 -6.36 16.94
C LEU A 156 -6.66 -7.61 17.79
N THR A 157 -6.14 -7.44 19.01
CA THR A 157 -5.85 -8.57 19.91
C THR A 157 -7.02 -9.00 20.78
N ASN A 158 -8.09 -8.18 20.91
CA ASN A 158 -9.18 -8.45 21.86
C ASN A 158 -10.60 -8.37 21.29
N SER A 159 -10.83 -7.74 20.13
CA SER A 159 -12.18 -7.57 19.57
C SER A 159 -12.77 -8.90 19.12
N TYR A 160 -14.09 -9.11 19.30
CA TYR A 160 -14.79 -10.33 18.88
C TYR A 160 -15.59 -10.16 17.58
N ILE A 161 -15.82 -8.93 17.15
CA ILE A 161 -16.48 -8.57 15.90
C ILE A 161 -15.63 -7.47 15.27
N LEU A 162 -15.28 -7.62 13.99
CA LEU A 162 -14.48 -6.64 13.27
C LEU A 162 -14.86 -6.60 11.80
N ASN A 163 -15.40 -5.48 11.33
CA ASN A 163 -15.74 -5.31 9.92
C ASN A 163 -14.49 -5.10 9.04
N SER A 164 -14.63 -5.26 7.72
CA SER A 164 -13.50 -5.18 6.78
C SER A 164 -12.77 -3.85 6.82
N ARG A 165 -13.50 -2.72 6.85
CA ARG A 165 -12.92 -1.37 6.79
C ARG A 165 -12.12 -1.08 8.06
N GLU A 166 -12.68 -1.42 9.21
CA GLU A 166 -12.01 -1.27 10.50
C GLU A 166 -10.76 -2.16 10.59
N ALA A 167 -10.86 -3.43 10.19
CA ALA A 167 -9.72 -4.34 10.16
C ALA A 167 -8.56 -3.80 9.29
N MET A 168 -8.86 -3.34 8.09
CA MET A 168 -7.86 -2.75 7.19
C MET A 168 -7.16 -1.54 7.82
N ASN A 169 -7.91 -0.64 8.46
CA ASN A 169 -7.34 0.57 9.07
C ASN A 169 -6.50 0.23 10.32
N LEU A 170 -6.94 -0.70 11.15
CA LEU A 170 -6.18 -1.11 12.34
C LEU A 170 -4.93 -1.90 11.95
N LEU A 171 -5.02 -2.82 10.98
CA LEU A 171 -3.85 -3.53 10.46
C LEU A 171 -2.84 -2.55 9.84
N SER A 172 -3.32 -1.49 9.19
CA SER A 172 -2.48 -0.41 8.65
C SER A 172 -1.72 0.33 9.74
N MET A 173 -2.38 0.68 10.85
CA MET A 173 -1.72 1.29 12.01
C MET A 173 -0.75 0.34 12.70
N LEU A 174 -1.09 -0.95 12.81
CA LEU A 174 -0.19 -1.96 13.36
C LEU A 174 1.06 -2.11 12.48
N THR A 175 0.90 -2.09 11.15
CA THR A 175 2.01 -2.12 10.18
C THR A 175 2.91 -0.90 10.33
N LEU A 176 2.35 0.30 10.48
CA LEU A 176 3.14 1.49 10.80
C LEU A 176 3.93 1.30 12.11
N GLY A 177 3.31 0.73 13.14
CA GLY A 177 4.01 0.40 14.38
C GLY A 177 5.16 -0.60 14.21
N VAL A 178 5.04 -1.58 13.32
CA VAL A 178 6.13 -2.49 12.96
C VAL A 178 7.26 -1.72 12.29
N ASP A 179 6.93 -0.89 11.29
CA ASP A 179 7.92 -0.12 10.54
C ASP A 179 8.66 0.92 11.41
N LEU A 180 8.00 1.45 12.45
CA LEU A 180 8.61 2.33 13.46
C LEU A 180 9.38 1.58 14.56
N GLY A 181 9.42 0.24 14.50
CA GLY A 181 10.17 -0.60 15.43
C GLY A 181 9.48 -0.86 16.77
N PHE A 182 8.18 -0.59 16.91
CA PHE A 182 7.45 -0.80 18.16
C PHE A 182 7.10 -2.27 18.40
N PHE A 183 7.16 -3.11 17.37
CA PHE A 183 6.90 -4.56 17.45
C PHE A 183 8.07 -5.38 16.87
N PRO A 184 9.24 -5.46 17.54
CA PRO A 184 10.45 -6.06 16.97
C PRO A 184 10.36 -7.56 16.67
N LYS A 185 9.35 -8.26 17.21
CA LYS A 185 9.14 -9.71 17.00
C LYS A 185 8.02 -10.00 15.99
N LEU A 186 7.31 -8.99 15.49
CA LEU A 186 6.21 -9.16 14.55
C LEU A 186 6.74 -9.09 13.12
N SER A 187 6.51 -10.13 12.32
CA SER A 187 6.91 -10.13 10.92
C SER A 187 5.91 -9.33 10.07
N ARG A 188 6.44 -8.53 9.13
CA ARG A 188 5.61 -7.81 8.16
C ARG A 188 4.80 -8.76 7.27
N SER A 189 5.38 -9.91 6.91
CA SER A 189 4.72 -10.97 6.15
C SER A 189 3.44 -11.51 6.80
N LEU A 190 3.38 -11.54 8.14
CA LEU A 190 2.15 -11.95 8.84
C LEU A 190 1.03 -10.93 8.61
N LEU A 191 1.35 -9.64 8.66
CA LEU A 191 0.40 -8.55 8.42
C LEU A 191 -0.05 -8.53 6.96
N ASP A 192 0.88 -8.67 6.02
CA ASP A 192 0.59 -8.76 4.57
C ASP A 192 -0.43 -9.88 4.29
N ARG A 193 -0.24 -11.04 4.92
CA ARG A 193 -1.17 -12.16 4.83
C ARG A 193 -2.52 -11.85 5.46
N LEU A 194 -2.55 -11.21 6.64
CA LEU A 194 -3.80 -10.82 7.30
C LEU A 194 -4.62 -9.85 6.46
N PHE A 195 -4.00 -8.90 5.74
CA PHE A 195 -4.72 -8.02 4.82
C PHE A 195 -5.48 -8.78 3.73
N ILE A 196 -4.97 -9.93 3.28
CA ILE A 196 -5.60 -10.75 2.23
C ILE A 196 -6.61 -11.72 2.85
N GLU A 197 -6.19 -12.51 3.83
CA GLU A 197 -7.00 -13.60 4.39
C GLU A 197 -8.25 -13.12 5.13
N THR A 198 -8.25 -11.87 5.59
CA THR A 198 -9.39 -11.26 6.28
C THR A 198 -10.41 -10.61 5.34
N GLN A 199 -10.17 -10.61 4.03
CA GLN A 199 -11.15 -10.09 3.07
C GLN A 199 -12.41 -10.97 3.02
N PRO A 200 -13.59 -10.39 2.74
CA PRO A 200 -14.85 -11.13 2.74
C PRO A 200 -14.83 -12.42 1.91
N SER A 201 -14.25 -12.37 0.71
CA SER A 201 -14.19 -13.52 -0.21
C SER A 201 -13.19 -14.58 0.25
N HIS A 202 -12.10 -14.21 0.93
CA HIS A 202 -11.13 -15.16 1.48
C HIS A 202 -11.66 -15.86 2.73
N ILE A 203 -12.45 -15.17 3.55
CA ILE A 203 -13.18 -15.81 4.66
C ILE A 203 -14.26 -16.75 4.11
N GLN A 204 -15.01 -16.31 3.09
CA GLN A 204 -16.05 -17.11 2.44
C GLN A 204 -15.47 -18.36 1.76
N SER A 205 -14.31 -18.29 1.11
CA SER A 205 -13.73 -19.44 0.39
C SER A 205 -13.33 -20.60 1.31
N LYS A 206 -13.10 -20.33 2.60
CA LYS A 206 -12.82 -21.35 3.62
C LYS A 206 -14.08 -22.08 4.11
N HIS A 207 -15.27 -21.69 3.64
CA HIS A 207 -16.55 -22.23 4.10
C HIS A 207 -17.45 -22.65 2.93
N THR A 208 -18.11 -23.80 3.05
CA THR A 208 -18.98 -24.34 1.99
C THR A 208 -20.35 -23.66 1.92
N ARG A 209 -20.84 -23.14 3.04
CA ARG A 209 -22.09 -22.36 3.11
C ARG A 209 -21.83 -20.88 2.90
N LYS A 210 -22.84 -20.16 2.38
CA LYS A 210 -22.82 -18.70 2.33
C LYS A 210 -22.84 -18.14 3.75
N LEU A 211 -21.90 -17.25 4.05
CA LEU A 211 -21.79 -16.56 5.33
C LEU A 211 -22.56 -15.23 5.29
N GLY A 212 -23.20 -14.88 6.41
CA GLY A 212 -23.73 -13.54 6.67
C GLY A 212 -22.61 -12.49 6.82
N ALA A 213 -22.97 -11.20 6.84
CA ALA A 213 -21.99 -10.14 7.09
C ALA A 213 -21.44 -10.21 8.52
N GLU A 214 -22.31 -10.35 9.51
CA GLU A 214 -21.94 -10.47 10.92
C GLU A 214 -21.05 -11.70 11.18
N GLU A 215 -21.41 -12.86 10.63
CA GLU A 215 -20.59 -14.08 10.74
C GLU A 215 -19.18 -13.88 10.16
N ARG A 216 -19.05 -13.16 9.03
CA ARG A 216 -17.72 -12.84 8.48
C ARG A 216 -16.95 -11.89 9.39
N ASP A 217 -17.61 -10.97 10.06
CA ASP A 217 -16.97 -10.01 10.96
C ASP A 217 -16.50 -10.68 12.26
N GLU A 218 -17.24 -11.65 12.78
CA GLU A 218 -16.82 -12.52 13.88
C GLU A 218 -15.61 -13.39 13.51
N LEU A 219 -15.69 -14.07 12.36
CA LEU A 219 -14.61 -14.91 11.85
C LEU A 219 -13.35 -14.09 11.55
N ARG A 220 -13.50 -12.88 11.00
CA ARG A 220 -12.39 -11.95 10.78
C ARG A 220 -11.67 -11.63 12.08
N ALA A 221 -12.44 -11.21 13.09
CA ALA A 221 -11.89 -10.89 14.39
C ALA A 221 -11.16 -12.10 14.97
N HIS A 222 -11.76 -13.29 14.89
CA HIS A 222 -11.16 -14.53 15.37
C HIS A 222 -9.81 -14.84 14.70
N LEU A 223 -9.75 -14.81 13.37
CA LEU A 223 -8.53 -15.06 12.60
C LEU A 223 -7.40 -14.10 12.98
N ILE A 224 -7.72 -12.81 13.16
CA ILE A 224 -6.74 -11.79 13.54
C ILE A 224 -6.25 -12.04 14.98
N ARG A 225 -7.16 -12.27 15.94
CA ARG A 225 -6.79 -12.52 17.34
C ARG A 225 -5.91 -13.76 17.47
N GLU A 226 -6.25 -14.84 16.77
CA GLU A 226 -5.47 -16.07 16.76
C GLU A 226 -4.07 -15.83 16.18
N ALA A 227 -3.97 -15.13 15.05
CA ALA A 227 -2.71 -14.80 14.42
C ALA A 227 -1.80 -13.92 15.30
N LEU A 228 -2.40 -13.04 16.12
CA LEU A 228 -1.69 -12.10 16.98
C LEU A 228 -1.60 -12.55 18.45
N VAL A 229 -1.97 -13.79 18.79
CA VAL A 229 -2.07 -14.26 20.19
C VAL A 229 -0.75 -14.16 20.98
N LYS A 230 0.39 -14.28 20.29
CA LYS A 230 1.74 -14.17 20.89
C LYS A 230 2.36 -12.78 20.76
N LEU A 231 1.61 -11.81 20.23
CA LEU A 231 2.12 -10.46 20.04
C LEU A 231 2.31 -9.78 21.41
N GLU A 232 3.54 -9.36 21.71
CA GLU A 232 3.83 -8.55 22.88
C GLU A 232 3.26 -7.14 22.73
N ARG A 233 3.01 -6.47 23.87
CA ARG A 233 2.63 -5.05 23.89
C ARG A 233 3.67 -4.19 23.14
N PRO A 234 3.24 -3.10 22.48
CA PRO A 234 4.15 -2.22 21.75
C PRO A 234 5.25 -1.64 22.65
N LYS A 235 6.49 -1.71 22.19
CA LYS A 235 7.67 -1.16 22.88
C LYS A 235 7.90 0.29 22.43
N ILE A 236 7.01 1.18 22.85
CA ILE A 236 7.13 2.60 22.56
C ILE A 236 8.16 3.20 23.53
N LYS A 237 9.25 3.76 23.00
CA LYS A 237 10.30 4.36 23.84
C LYS A 237 9.74 5.56 24.60
N HIS A 238 9.91 5.57 25.91
CA HIS A 238 9.44 6.66 26.79
C HIS A 238 10.06 8.02 26.42
N GLU A 239 11.29 8.02 25.90
CA GLU A 239 12.01 9.21 25.42
C GLU A 239 11.29 9.90 24.26
N LEU A 240 10.59 9.15 23.40
CA LEU A 240 9.75 9.72 22.34
C LEU A 240 8.51 10.41 22.92
N LEU A 241 8.05 10.01 24.11
CA LEU A 241 6.80 10.50 24.72
C LEU A 241 7.01 11.63 25.72
N ALA A 242 8.27 11.95 26.04
CA ALA A 242 8.62 13.05 26.93
C ALA A 242 8.19 14.39 26.31
N PRO A 243 7.59 15.32 27.09
CA PRO A 243 7.27 16.65 26.58
C PRO A 243 8.56 17.33 26.11
N SER A 244 8.62 17.81 24.87
CA SER A 244 9.76 18.60 24.43
C SER A 244 9.82 19.90 25.23
N GLU A 245 10.95 20.16 25.91
CA GLU A 245 11.16 21.40 26.68
C GLU A 245 11.03 22.68 25.82
N LYS A 246 11.03 22.53 24.48
CA LYS A 246 10.90 23.62 23.51
C LYS A 246 9.57 24.38 23.56
N THR A 247 8.51 23.87 24.18
CA THR A 247 7.22 24.59 24.29
C THR A 247 7.12 25.55 25.49
N LYS A 248 8.13 25.64 26.36
CA LYS A 248 8.13 26.61 27.47
C LYS A 248 8.61 28.01 27.07
N ASN A 249 9.51 28.14 26.10
CA ASN A 249 10.12 29.45 25.80
C ASN A 249 9.25 30.36 24.91
N ASP A 250 8.25 29.84 24.19
CA ASP A 250 7.36 30.67 23.35
C ASP A 250 6.17 31.28 24.11
N LYS A 251 6.00 30.94 25.41
CA LYS A 251 4.96 31.54 26.28
C LYS A 251 5.47 32.67 27.17
N GLU A 252 6.78 32.90 27.23
CA GLU A 252 7.38 34.02 27.99
C GLU A 252 7.75 35.22 27.11
N ALA A 253 7.47 35.16 25.79
CA ALA A 253 7.71 36.24 24.83
C ALA A 253 6.41 36.84 24.26
N LYS A 254 5.37 36.98 25.09
CA LYS A 254 4.18 37.80 24.80
C LYS A 254 3.83 38.71 25.97
#